data_AF-A0A920STZ3-F1
#
_entry.id   AF-A0A920STZ3-F1
#
_cell.length_a   1.000
_cell.length_b   1.000
_cell.length_c   1.000
_cell.angle_alpha   90.00
_cell.angle_beta   90.00
_cell.angle_gamma   90.00
#
_symmetry.space_group_name_H-M   'P 1'
#
loop_
_entity.id
_entity.type
_entity.pdbx_description
1 polymer ?
#
loop_
_entity_poly.entity_id
_entity_poly.type
_entity_poly.pdbx_seq_one_letter_code
_entity_poly.pdbx_strand_id
1 'polypeptide(L)'
;MGPLATRAQLENIQTTVSEATANGATLIHGGRQPGNLTEGWYYEPTVVACPSQEFGIVSQELFGPVVSALRFRDEAEALQLANDTPYGLAAGVFTADVGRALRVSKNIRSGIVWVNTYPMVSPLAPFGGYKDSGYGPESGMEAIYDYTRPKAGWLNTSPDPIADPFVMQ
;
A
#
# COMPACT_ATOMS: atom_id res chain seq x y z
N MET A 1 11.75 -18.82 -6.60
CA MET A 1 10.97 -17.65 -7.05
C MET A 1 10.60 -17.88 -8.51
N GLY A 2 9.32 -17.76 -8.86
CA GLY A 2 8.84 -17.98 -10.22
C GLY A 2 9.16 -16.82 -11.18
N PRO A 3 8.86 -16.95 -12.47
CA PRO A 3 9.00 -15.86 -13.43
C PRO A 3 7.94 -14.77 -13.19
N LEU A 4 8.18 -13.58 -13.75
CA LEU A 4 7.18 -12.54 -13.87
C LEU A 4 6.05 -13.00 -14.81
N ALA A 5 4.91 -12.32 -14.74
CA ALA A 5 3.72 -12.69 -15.50
C ALA A 5 3.76 -12.27 -16.98
N THR A 6 4.58 -11.28 -17.36
CA THR A 6 4.67 -10.79 -18.74
C THR A 6 6.08 -10.31 -19.08
N ARG A 7 6.41 -10.30 -20.39
CA ARG A 7 7.63 -9.69 -20.92
C ARG A 7 7.69 -8.19 -20.64
N ALA A 8 6.57 -7.48 -20.79
CA ALA A 8 6.50 -6.04 -20.54
C ALA A 8 6.87 -5.69 -19.09
N GLN A 9 6.48 -6.53 -18.12
CA GLN A 9 6.87 -6.32 -16.72
C GLN A 9 8.38 -6.48 -16.50
N LEU A 10 9.00 -7.46 -17.17
CA LEU A 10 10.43 -7.66 -17.14
C LEU A 10 11.19 -6.46 -17.71
N GLU A 11 10.76 -5.95 -18.87
CA GLU A 11 11.35 -4.78 -19.52
C GLU A 11 11.19 -3.51 -18.67
N ASN A 12 10.02 -3.31 -18.05
CA ASN A 12 9.76 -2.20 -17.13
C ASN A 12 10.72 -2.23 -15.92
N ILE A 13 10.87 -3.39 -15.28
CA ILE A 13 11.79 -3.57 -14.15
C ILE A 13 13.24 -3.31 -14.57
N GLN A 14 13.68 -3.89 -15.69
CA GLN A 14 15.04 -3.71 -16.21
C GLN A 14 15.35 -2.24 -16.47
N THR A 15 14.42 -1.53 -17.11
CA THR A 15 14.55 -0.09 -17.42
C THR A 15 14.64 0.72 -16.13
N THR A 16 13.71 0.50 -15.20
CA THR A 16 13.65 1.26 -13.94
C THR A 16 14.91 1.05 -13.07
N VAL A 17 15.41 -0.19 -12.98
CA VAL A 17 16.65 -0.49 -12.23
C VAL A 17 17.86 0.12 -12.93
N SER A 18 17.94 0.05 -14.27
CA SER A 18 19.00 0.68 -15.04
C SER A 18 19.01 2.20 -14.86
N GLU A 19 17.86 2.85 -14.89
CA GLU A 19 17.74 4.31 -14.68
C GLU A 19 18.13 4.70 -13.26
N ALA A 20 17.67 3.96 -12.25
CA ALA A 20 18.04 4.21 -10.87
C ALA A 20 19.56 4.13 -10.65
N THR A 21 20.20 3.09 -11.19
CA THR A 21 21.66 2.91 -11.08
C THR A 21 22.43 3.97 -11.87
N ALA A 22 21.96 4.35 -13.06
CA ALA A 22 22.56 5.44 -13.84
C ALA A 22 22.48 6.80 -13.10
N ASN A 23 21.42 7.00 -12.31
CA ASN A 23 21.21 8.20 -11.50
C ASN A 23 21.87 8.14 -10.10
N GLY A 24 22.70 7.13 -9.82
CA GLY A 24 23.52 7.05 -8.61
C GLY A 24 22.95 6.18 -7.48
N ALA A 25 21.89 5.41 -7.71
CA ALA A 25 21.48 4.37 -6.79
C ALA A 25 22.50 3.21 -6.83
N THR A 26 22.70 2.54 -5.69
CA THR A 26 23.65 1.43 -5.61
C THR A 26 22.92 0.10 -5.71
N LEU A 27 23.24 -0.70 -6.73
CA LEU A 27 22.78 -2.08 -6.83
C LEU A 27 23.54 -2.95 -5.83
N ILE A 28 22.86 -3.41 -4.78
CA ILE A 28 23.45 -4.22 -3.70
C ILE A 28 23.46 -5.71 -4.08
N HIS A 29 22.38 -6.17 -4.71
CA HIS A 29 22.22 -7.56 -5.13
C HIS A 29 21.26 -7.66 -6.32
N GLY A 30 21.42 -8.71 -7.14
CA GLY A 30 20.53 -9.01 -8.27
C GLY A 30 20.73 -8.08 -9.47
N GLY A 31 19.61 -7.62 -10.04
CA GLY A 31 19.58 -6.62 -11.11
C GLY A 31 19.64 -7.19 -12.53
N ARG A 32 19.53 -8.52 -12.70
CA ARG A 32 19.67 -9.19 -14.00
C ARG A 32 18.80 -10.42 -14.13
N GLN A 33 18.73 -10.95 -15.35
CA GLN A 33 18.12 -12.26 -15.58
C GLN A 33 19.12 -13.37 -15.19
N PRO A 34 18.66 -14.43 -14.51
CA PRO A 34 19.50 -15.55 -14.13
C PRO A 34 19.94 -16.35 -15.37
N GLY A 35 21.25 -16.55 -15.55
CA GLY A 35 21.81 -17.21 -16.73
C GLY A 35 21.45 -18.69 -16.89
N ASN A 36 20.99 -19.35 -15.82
CA ASN A 36 20.59 -20.75 -15.81
C ASN A 36 19.08 -20.97 -16.07
N LEU A 37 18.28 -19.91 -16.21
CA LEU A 37 16.85 -19.99 -16.50
C LEU A 37 16.55 -19.17 -17.76
N THR A 38 16.72 -19.80 -18.93
CA THR A 38 16.65 -19.14 -20.23
C THR A 38 15.26 -19.08 -20.84
N GLU A 39 14.30 -19.85 -20.30
CA GLU A 39 12.91 -19.89 -20.78
C GLU A 39 11.99 -19.27 -19.73
N GLY A 40 11.32 -18.16 -20.07
CA GLY A 40 10.42 -17.42 -19.19
C GLY A 40 10.97 -16.05 -18.78
N TRP A 41 10.17 -15.29 -18.04
CA TRP A 41 10.46 -13.90 -17.70
C TRP A 41 11.04 -13.77 -16.29
N TYR A 42 12.18 -14.42 -16.05
CA TYR A 42 12.83 -14.41 -14.74
C TYR A 42 13.63 -13.13 -14.50
N TYR A 43 13.66 -12.68 -13.25
CA TYR A 43 14.51 -11.59 -12.78
C TYR A 43 15.03 -11.95 -11.38
N GLU A 44 16.32 -11.74 -11.14
CA GLU A 44 16.93 -12.03 -9.83
C GLU A 44 16.28 -11.17 -8.73
N PRO A 45 16.14 -11.69 -7.49
CA PRO A 45 15.83 -10.86 -6.33
C PRO A 45 16.82 -9.70 -6.23
N THR A 46 16.31 -8.48 -6.25
CA THR A 46 17.12 -7.27 -6.47
C THR A 46 16.96 -6.31 -5.29
N VAL A 47 18.08 -5.85 -4.76
CA VAL A 47 18.13 -4.86 -3.67
C VAL A 47 18.85 -3.63 -4.18
N VAL A 48 18.16 -2.48 -4.20
CA VAL A 48 18.71 -1.20 -4.65
C VAL A 48 18.74 -0.24 -3.46
N ALA A 49 19.94 0.19 -3.05
CA ALA A 49 20.09 1.22 -2.04
C ALA A 49 19.98 2.60 -2.70
N CYS A 50 18.99 3.39 -2.26
CA CYS A 50 18.69 4.71 -2.80
C CYS A 50 19.14 5.80 -1.80
N PRO A 51 19.86 6.84 -2.25
CA PRO A 51 20.27 7.96 -1.41
C PRO A 51 19.12 8.83 -0.88
N SER A 52 18.00 8.92 -1.61
CA SER A 52 16.86 9.78 -1.27
C SER A 52 15.55 9.28 -1.90
N GLN A 53 14.42 9.86 -1.47
CA GLN A 53 13.07 9.57 -1.99
C GLN A 53 12.88 10.02 -3.45
N GLU A 54 13.72 10.93 -3.95
CA GLU A 54 13.61 11.52 -5.29
C GLU A 54 13.96 10.53 -6.42
N PHE A 55 14.53 9.37 -6.08
CA PHE A 55 14.78 8.31 -7.04
C PHE A 55 13.46 7.68 -7.48
N GLY A 56 13.16 7.72 -8.79
CA GLY A 56 11.89 7.23 -9.34
C GLY A 56 11.54 5.78 -8.93
N ILE A 57 12.54 4.91 -8.78
CA ILE A 57 12.37 3.52 -8.30
C ILE A 57 11.81 3.41 -6.86
N VAL A 58 11.85 4.49 -6.07
CA VAL A 58 11.31 4.52 -4.71
C VAL A 58 9.78 4.71 -4.74
N SER A 59 9.28 5.55 -5.65
CA SER A 59 7.85 5.83 -5.79
C SER A 59 7.14 4.95 -6.83
N GLN A 60 7.88 4.29 -7.72
CA GLN A 60 7.32 3.46 -8.78
C GLN A 60 7.05 2.04 -8.30
N GLU A 61 5.81 1.60 -8.46
CA GLU A 61 5.39 0.24 -8.11
C GLU A 61 5.86 -0.77 -9.18
N LEU A 62 6.87 -1.58 -8.82
CA LEU A 62 7.50 -2.51 -9.76
C LEU A 62 6.85 -3.90 -9.83
N PHE A 63 5.94 -4.26 -8.91
CA PHE A 63 5.24 -5.56 -8.91
C PHE A 63 6.14 -6.77 -9.23
N GLY A 64 7.38 -6.73 -8.74
CA GLY A 64 8.43 -7.67 -9.08
C GLY A 64 9.38 -7.86 -7.91
N PRO A 65 10.40 -8.72 -8.05
CA PRO A 65 11.28 -9.08 -6.95
C PRO A 65 12.37 -8.02 -6.73
N VAL A 66 11.97 -6.76 -6.58
CA VAL A 66 12.85 -5.61 -6.39
C VAL A 66 12.44 -4.86 -5.13
N VAL A 67 13.41 -4.53 -4.27
CA VAL A 67 13.20 -3.66 -3.12
C VAL A 67 14.15 -2.46 -3.17
N SER A 68 13.58 -1.27 -3.00
CA SER A 68 14.31 -0.02 -2.81
C SER A 68 14.52 0.21 -1.32
N ALA A 69 15.75 0.45 -0.89
CA ALA A 69 16.12 0.65 0.50
C ALA A 69 16.61 2.07 0.74
N LEU A 70 15.99 2.76 1.70
CA LEU A 70 16.38 4.08 2.18
C LEU A 70 16.79 4.00 3.64
N ARG A 71 17.71 4.88 4.06
CA ARG A 71 18.09 5.04 5.46
C ARG A 71 17.32 6.21 6.05
N PHE A 72 16.99 6.10 7.33
CA PHE A 72 16.47 7.18 8.15
C PHE A 72 17.25 7.21 9.47
N ARG A 73 17.22 8.35 10.15
CA ARG A 73 17.95 8.62 11.39
C ARG A 73 17.05 8.52 12.61
N ASP A 74 15.80 8.96 12.46
CA ASP A 74 14.84 9.02 13.56
C ASP A 74 13.41 8.64 13.13
N GLU A 75 12.52 8.55 14.12
CA GLU A 75 11.12 8.17 13.95
C GLU A 75 10.33 9.17 13.08
N ALA A 76 10.66 10.47 13.16
CA ALA A 76 9.97 11.50 12.40
C ALA A 76 10.34 11.43 10.91
N GLU A 77 11.62 11.25 10.60
CA GLU A 77 12.11 11.03 9.23
C GLU A 77 11.52 9.74 8.64
N ALA A 78 11.46 8.64 9.41
CA ALA A 78 10.84 7.40 8.96
C ALA A 78 9.36 7.59 8.58
N LEU A 79 8.61 8.33 9.40
CA LEU A 79 7.21 8.66 9.12
C LEU A 79 7.03 9.57 7.91
N GLN A 80 7.95 10.51 7.71
CA GLN A 80 7.96 11.36 6.52
C GLN A 80 8.16 10.52 5.27
N LEU A 81 9.23 9.71 5.22
CA LEU A 81 9.54 8.85 4.07
C LEU A 81 8.43 7.83 3.77
N ALA A 82 7.89 7.19 4.81
CA ALA A 82 6.82 6.20 4.65
C ALA A 82 5.52 6.81 4.09
N ASN A 83 5.26 8.09 4.37
CA ASN A 83 4.07 8.79 3.90
C ASN A 83 4.27 9.56 2.59
N ASP A 84 5.53 9.78 2.17
CA ASP A 84 5.92 10.48 0.94
C ASP A 84 5.82 9.56 -0.30
N THR A 85 4.59 9.19 -0.59
CA THR A 85 4.20 8.36 -1.73
C THR A 85 2.75 8.67 -2.09
N PRO A 86 2.35 8.63 -3.38
CA PRO A 86 0.95 8.75 -3.76
C PRO A 86 0.10 7.56 -3.29
N TYR A 87 0.73 6.45 -2.86
CA TYR A 87 0.04 5.22 -2.46
C TYR A 87 -0.12 5.10 -0.94
N GLY A 88 -0.99 4.19 -0.51
CA GLY A 88 -1.32 3.94 0.89
C GLY A 88 -2.05 2.63 1.15
N LEU A 89 -1.66 1.54 0.47
CA LEU A 89 -2.32 0.23 0.62
C LEU A 89 -1.95 -0.44 1.94
N ALA A 90 -0.67 -0.80 2.09
CA ALA A 90 -0.18 -1.46 3.30
C ALA A 90 1.20 -0.98 3.73
N ALA A 91 1.55 -1.20 4.99
CA ALA A 91 2.86 -0.88 5.56
C ALA A 91 3.27 -1.90 6.63
N GLY A 92 4.58 -2.05 6.87
CA GLY A 92 5.13 -2.90 7.93
C GLY A 92 6.07 -2.12 8.84
N VAL A 93 5.94 -2.30 10.15
CA VAL A 93 6.78 -1.70 11.18
C VAL A 93 7.46 -2.80 11.98
N PHE A 94 8.79 -2.83 11.97
CA PHE A 94 9.58 -3.79 12.75
C PHE A 94 10.34 -3.05 13.84
N THR A 95 9.99 -3.32 15.10
CA THR A 95 10.62 -2.69 16.26
C THR A 95 10.34 -3.49 17.54
N ALA A 96 11.31 -3.49 18.47
CA ALA A 96 11.11 -4.03 19.82
C ALA A 96 10.43 -3.03 20.77
N ASP A 97 10.38 -1.74 20.42
CA ASP A 97 9.75 -0.69 21.22
C ASP A 97 8.24 -0.64 20.91
N VAL A 98 7.42 -1.11 21.85
CA VAL A 98 5.96 -1.11 21.72
C VAL A 98 5.38 0.31 21.65
N GLY A 99 5.97 1.28 22.34
CA GLY A 99 5.54 2.67 22.26
C GLY A 99 5.78 3.24 20.87
N ARG A 100 6.93 2.95 20.27
CA ARG A 100 7.21 3.28 18.87
C ARG A 100 6.25 2.56 17.93
N ALA A 101 6.01 1.26 18.13
CA ALA A 101 5.09 0.50 17.30
C ALA A 101 3.70 1.17 17.23
N LEU A 102 3.14 1.57 18.38
CA LEU A 102 1.83 2.24 18.46
C LEU A 102 1.84 3.65 17.84
N ARG A 103 2.89 4.45 18.08
CA ARG A 103 2.99 5.80 17.51
C ARG A 103 3.14 5.75 16.00
N VAL A 104 4.04 4.90 15.51
CA VAL A 104 4.34 4.81 14.08
C VAL A 104 3.15 4.22 13.34
N SER A 105 2.55 3.12 13.83
CA SER A 105 1.42 2.50 13.12
C SER A 105 0.21 3.41 13.01
N LYS A 106 -0.06 4.24 14.02
CA LYS A 106 -1.13 5.24 13.98
C LYS A 106 -0.89 6.36 12.98
N ASN A 107 0.37 6.73 12.73
CA ASN A 107 0.72 7.91 11.92
C ASN A 107 1.11 7.56 10.47
N ILE A 108 1.32 6.29 10.15
CA ILE A 108 1.43 5.83 8.76
C ILE A 108 0.04 5.92 8.10
N ARG A 109 -0.03 6.59 6.94
CA ARG A 109 -1.25 6.75 6.14
C ARG A 109 -1.40 5.58 5.18
N SER A 110 -1.70 4.41 5.75
CA SER A 110 -1.88 3.17 5.01
C SER A 110 -3.03 2.36 5.58
N GLY A 111 -3.78 1.68 4.72
CA GLY A 111 -5.02 1.01 5.11
C GLY A 111 -4.79 -0.19 6.02
N ILE A 112 -3.64 -0.83 5.85
CA ILE A 112 -3.16 -1.90 6.73
C ILE A 112 -1.77 -1.57 7.23
N VAL A 113 -1.56 -1.69 8.54
CA VAL A 113 -0.22 -1.59 9.13
C VAL A 113 0.08 -2.82 9.97
N TRP A 114 1.06 -3.60 9.55
CA TRP A 114 1.57 -4.71 10.33
C TRP A 114 2.67 -4.26 11.29
N VAL A 115 2.68 -4.81 12.50
CA VAL A 115 3.76 -4.63 13.47
C VAL A 115 4.41 -5.98 13.74
N ASN A 116 5.72 -6.07 13.50
CA ASN A 116 6.54 -7.28 13.71
C ASN A 116 6.04 -8.54 12.99
N THR A 117 5.37 -8.36 11.84
CA THR A 117 4.91 -9.44 10.95
C THR A 117 4.74 -8.89 9.53
N TYR A 118 4.82 -9.74 8.49
CA TYR A 118 4.53 -9.36 7.09
C TYR A 118 4.47 -10.61 6.19
N PRO A 119 3.51 -10.73 5.24
CA PRO A 119 2.17 -10.15 5.22
C PRO A 119 1.16 -11.10 5.87
N MET A 120 0.32 -10.61 6.79
CA MET A 120 -0.75 -11.40 7.43
C MET A 120 -2.13 -10.84 7.04
N VAL A 121 -3.01 -11.68 6.51
CA VAL A 121 -4.35 -11.24 6.06
C VAL A 121 -5.44 -12.09 6.74
N SER A 122 -6.58 -11.47 7.02
CA SER A 122 -7.77 -12.12 7.57
C SER A 122 -9.00 -11.63 6.82
N PRO A 123 -9.90 -12.52 6.34
CA PRO A 123 -11.15 -12.11 5.72
C PRO A 123 -12.06 -11.27 6.64
N LEU A 124 -11.84 -11.34 7.95
CA LEU A 124 -12.58 -10.59 8.95
C LEU A 124 -12.05 -9.17 9.18
N ALA A 125 -10.85 -8.86 8.70
CA ALA A 125 -10.25 -7.54 8.82
C ALA A 125 -10.48 -6.75 7.52
N PRO A 126 -10.77 -5.43 7.58
CA PRO A 126 -10.89 -4.61 6.39
C PRO A 126 -9.57 -4.59 5.61
N PHE A 127 -9.65 -4.80 4.30
CA PHE A 127 -8.52 -4.74 3.39
C PHE A 127 -8.80 -3.69 2.31
N GLY A 128 -8.10 -2.57 2.37
CA GLY A 128 -8.25 -1.45 1.45
C GLY A 128 -7.12 -0.46 1.70
N GLY A 129 -6.99 0.56 0.86
CA GLY A 129 -5.93 1.56 0.96
C GLY A 129 -6.43 2.99 1.18
N TYR A 130 -5.47 3.90 1.31
CA TYR A 130 -5.67 5.34 1.20
C TYR A 130 -5.08 5.86 -0.12
N LYS A 131 -5.38 7.13 -0.43
CA LYS A 131 -4.81 7.87 -1.56
C LYS A 131 -5.08 7.13 -2.89
N ASP A 132 -4.06 6.99 -3.73
CA ASP A 132 -4.20 6.36 -5.05
C ASP A 132 -4.25 4.82 -4.98
N SER A 133 -4.18 4.23 -3.78
CA SER A 133 -4.36 2.78 -3.59
C SER A 133 -5.83 2.33 -3.57
N GLY A 134 -6.78 3.24 -3.86
CA GLY A 134 -8.20 2.94 -3.98
C GLY A 134 -9.04 3.47 -2.82
N TYR A 135 -10.33 3.14 -2.85
CA TYR A 135 -11.32 3.59 -1.88
C TYR A 135 -12.21 2.42 -1.46
N GLY A 136 -12.52 2.35 -0.17
CA GLY A 136 -13.33 1.28 0.42
C GLY A 136 -12.52 0.01 0.72
N PRO A 137 -12.95 -0.82 1.69
CA PRO A 137 -12.35 -2.10 1.98
C PRO A 137 -13.07 -3.27 1.28
N GLU A 138 -12.32 -4.27 0.83
CA GLU A 138 -12.83 -5.50 0.18
C GLU A 138 -13.11 -6.65 1.18
N SER A 139 -12.83 -6.45 2.46
CA SER A 139 -12.98 -7.47 3.51
C SER A 139 -13.52 -6.85 4.81
N GLY A 140 -13.77 -7.68 5.82
CA GLY A 140 -14.38 -7.23 7.08
C GLY A 140 -15.89 -6.96 6.95
N MET A 141 -16.46 -6.45 8.04
CA MET A 141 -17.89 -6.10 8.08
C MET A 141 -18.21 -4.90 7.18
N GLU A 142 -17.22 -4.04 6.96
CA GLU A 142 -17.31 -2.85 6.14
C GLU A 142 -17.67 -3.19 4.69
N ALA A 143 -17.05 -4.24 4.12
CA ALA A 143 -17.31 -4.69 2.75
C ALA A 143 -18.77 -5.12 2.53
N ILE A 144 -19.48 -5.61 3.57
CA ILE A 144 -20.89 -5.99 3.45
C ILE A 144 -21.74 -4.79 3.03
N TYR A 145 -21.40 -3.59 3.51
CA TYR A 145 -22.18 -2.40 3.18
C TYR A 145 -22.13 -2.07 1.68
N ASP A 146 -21.03 -2.37 0.98
CA ASP A 146 -20.90 -2.19 -0.47
C ASP A 146 -21.83 -3.10 -1.28
N TYR A 147 -22.30 -4.21 -0.68
CA TYR A 147 -23.25 -5.14 -1.28
C TYR A 147 -24.69 -4.98 -0.74
N THR A 148 -24.96 -3.95 0.06
CA THR A 148 -26.30 -3.65 0.59
C THR A 148 -26.83 -2.32 0.09
N ARG A 149 -28.14 -2.10 0.18
CA ARG A 149 -28.77 -0.81 -0.15
C ARG A 149 -29.57 -0.30 1.06
N PRO A 150 -29.15 0.81 1.71
CA PRO A 150 -29.91 1.37 2.81
C PRO A 150 -31.25 1.92 2.32
N LYS A 151 -32.32 1.74 3.11
CA LYS A 151 -33.64 2.31 2.87
C LYS A 151 -34.13 3.00 4.14
N ALA A 152 -34.38 4.30 4.06
CA ALA A 152 -35.01 5.04 5.14
C ALA A 152 -36.54 4.85 5.09
N GLY A 153 -37.13 4.45 6.21
CA GLY A 153 -38.57 4.34 6.40
C GLY A 153 -39.01 5.22 7.57
N TRP A 154 -40.00 6.06 7.34
CA TRP A 154 -40.58 6.94 8.36
C TRP A 154 -42.02 6.52 8.61
N LEU A 155 -42.40 6.35 9.88
CA LEU A 155 -43.76 5.97 10.29
C LEU A 155 -44.25 6.99 11.32
N ASN A 156 -45.37 7.63 11.02
CA ASN A 156 -46.18 8.29 12.04
C ASN A 156 -47.15 7.26 12.64
N THR A 157 -47.09 7.06 13.96
CA THR A 157 -47.99 6.15 14.68
C THR A 157 -49.28 6.82 15.15
N SER A 158 -49.40 8.14 15.01
CA SER A 158 -50.64 8.84 15.34
C SER A 158 -51.75 8.43 14.37
N PRO A 159 -52.96 8.14 14.86
CA PRO A 159 -54.14 8.02 14.00
C PRO A 159 -54.56 9.38 13.42
N ASP A 160 -54.09 10.48 14.01
CA ASP A 160 -54.39 11.84 13.55
C ASP A 160 -53.49 12.26 12.38
N PRO A 161 -53.99 13.10 11.46
CA PRO A 161 -53.18 13.65 10.36
C PRO A 161 -51.95 14.40 10.86
N ILE A 162 -50.83 14.26 10.14
CA ILE A 162 -49.64 15.10 10.36
C ILE A 162 -50.01 16.54 10.00
N ALA A 163 -49.70 17.49 10.89
CA ALA A 163 -49.85 18.91 10.61
C ALA A 163 -48.98 19.30 9.40
N ASP A 164 -49.47 20.22 8.56
CA ASP A 164 -48.74 20.68 7.38
C ASP A 164 -47.38 21.27 7.81
N PRO A 165 -46.24 20.64 7.43
CA PRO A 165 -44.92 21.07 7.87
C PRO A 165 -44.46 22.36 7.18
N PHE A 166 -45.23 22.90 6.24
CA PHE A 166 -44.88 24.10 5.47
C PHE A 166 -45.67 25.35 5.88
N VAL A 167 -46.51 25.30 6.91
CA VAL A 167 -47.15 26.49 7.48
C VAL A 167 -46.13 27.24 8.35
N MET A 168 -45.66 28.41 7.88
CA MET A 168 -44.83 29.31 8.68
C MET A 168 -45.64 29.85 9.86
N GLN A 169 -45.14 29.62 11.09
CA GLN A 169 -45.62 30.30 12.29
C GLN A 169 -45.11 31.74 12.37
#